data_AF-A0A954YCV7-F1
#
_entry.id   AF-A0A954YCV7-F1
#
_cell.length_a   1.000
_cell.length_b   1.000
_cell.length_c   1.000
_cell.angle_alpha   90.00
_cell.angle_beta   90.00
_cell.angle_gamma   90.00
#
_symmetry.space_group_name_H-M   'P 1'
#
loop_
_entity.id
_entity.type
_entity.pdbx_description
1 polymer ?
#
loop_
_entity_poly.entity_id
_entity_poly.type
_entity_poly.pdbx_seq_one_letter_code
_entity_poly.pdbx_strand_id
1 'polypeptide(L)'
;TTVDRVLLYVSPDPNGRLDVSVISKEGDVPVGFEPNRAVADFETSAHESWLNDNGVLIYGIDAAGVTTNDNAIAIGNTLLAREGSPSLVPGRNWGSIASTELYLNNFGVASMSTDLDGATTDDAIILKSDGTIVAQEGFTLPSISPFTFTSFGSGPCLIADTGRVYHYGDWNDPDTTIDTGLFVDNDLVVQENTTFLPFPGGGGDVVGTIRGVESGYAISDNGRYMIIEAITTGGIDGAWLLEFLPECPDFDDSGFVDLADLAGILAAFGQDSTQPGYDPRLDLDFSGRVDLADLAGLLSQFGNPCP
;
A
#
# COMPACT_ATOMS: atom_id res chain seq x y z
N THR A 1 14.48 -34.08 -4.42
CA THR A 1 15.30 -33.01 -5.03
C THR A 1 14.60 -31.73 -4.65
N THR A 2 15.16 -30.95 -3.73
CA THR A 2 14.65 -29.60 -3.48
C THR A 2 14.84 -28.80 -4.76
N VAL A 3 13.84 -27.99 -5.11
CA VAL A 3 14.02 -26.99 -6.15
C VAL A 3 14.64 -25.82 -5.43
N ASP A 4 15.95 -25.65 -5.52
CA ASP A 4 16.62 -24.53 -4.84
C ASP A 4 16.12 -23.20 -5.46
N ARG A 5 15.41 -22.40 -4.68
CA ARG A 5 14.94 -21.07 -5.09
C ARG A 5 15.90 -19.97 -4.66
N VAL A 6 15.90 -18.88 -5.43
CA VAL A 6 16.71 -17.70 -5.20
C VAL A 6 15.94 -16.46 -5.64
N LEU A 7 16.00 -15.42 -4.81
CA LEU A 7 15.57 -14.08 -5.15
C LEU A 7 16.75 -13.29 -5.69
N LEU A 8 16.60 -12.81 -6.93
CA LEU A 8 17.62 -12.06 -7.66
C LEU A 8 17.12 -10.65 -7.90
N TYR A 9 18.00 -9.66 -7.69
CA TYR A 9 17.82 -8.33 -8.23
C TYR A 9 18.59 -8.22 -9.54
N VAL A 10 17.91 -7.76 -10.59
CA VAL A 10 18.49 -7.60 -11.93
C VAL A 10 18.33 -6.15 -12.35
N SER A 11 19.45 -5.45 -12.55
CA SER A 11 19.47 -4.04 -12.94
C SER A 11 20.35 -3.82 -14.17
N PRO A 12 19.98 -2.93 -15.11
CA PRO A 12 20.85 -2.57 -16.21
C PRO A 12 22.02 -1.69 -15.73
N ASP A 13 23.25 -2.01 -16.16
CA ASP A 13 24.42 -1.15 -16.02
C ASP A 13 24.36 0.04 -17.02
N PRO A 14 25.24 1.05 -16.90
CA PRO A 14 25.26 2.19 -17.83
C PRO A 14 25.54 1.84 -19.30
N ASN A 15 25.97 0.61 -19.59
CA ASN A 15 26.21 0.10 -20.94
C ASN A 15 25.07 -0.81 -21.44
N GLY A 16 23.98 -0.97 -20.67
CA GLY A 16 22.85 -1.85 -20.98
C GLY A 16 23.11 -3.33 -20.74
N ARG A 17 24.17 -3.70 -20.02
CA ARG A 17 24.37 -5.08 -19.51
C ARG A 17 23.51 -5.29 -18.28
N LEU A 18 23.14 -6.53 -18.00
CA LEU A 18 22.40 -6.86 -16.78
C LEU A 18 23.38 -7.21 -15.67
N ASP A 19 23.37 -6.41 -14.60
CA ASP A 19 23.98 -6.76 -13.32
C ASP A 19 22.97 -7.59 -12.52
N VAL A 20 23.45 -8.67 -11.91
CA VAL A 20 22.63 -9.60 -11.12
C VAL A 20 23.22 -9.72 -9.73
N SER A 21 22.41 -9.45 -8.71
CA SER A 21 22.77 -9.67 -7.31
C SER A 21 21.79 -10.66 -6.66
N VAL A 22 22.31 -11.50 -5.76
CA VAL A 22 21.50 -12.40 -4.95
C VAL A 22 21.03 -11.62 -3.73
N ILE A 23 19.72 -11.56 -3.52
CA ILE A 23 19.12 -10.97 -2.32
C ILE A 23 19.04 -12.01 -1.21
N SER A 24 18.44 -13.17 -1.52
CA SER A 24 18.21 -14.27 -0.59
C SER A 24 18.06 -15.58 -1.36
N LYS A 25 18.37 -16.71 -0.74
CA LYS A 25 18.18 -18.06 -1.31
C LYS A 25 17.83 -19.06 -0.22
N GLU A 26 17.34 -20.21 -0.63
CA GLU A 26 17.18 -21.36 0.28
C GLU A 26 18.48 -21.67 1.03
N GLY A 27 18.34 -21.93 2.33
CA GLY A 27 19.46 -22.14 3.25
C GLY A 27 20.01 -20.86 3.90
N ASP A 28 19.67 -19.67 3.41
CA ASP A 28 20.02 -18.43 4.09
C ASP A 28 19.19 -18.26 5.38
N VAL A 29 19.73 -17.54 6.37
CA VAL A 29 19.03 -17.22 7.62
C VAL A 29 18.92 -15.69 7.70
N PRO A 30 17.72 -15.10 7.52
CA PRO A 30 17.56 -13.66 7.60
C PRO A 30 17.96 -13.11 8.98
N VAL A 31 18.41 -11.86 9.02
CA VAL A 31 18.70 -11.16 10.28
C VAL A 31 17.43 -11.07 11.11
N GLY A 32 17.48 -11.55 12.35
CA GLY A 32 16.32 -11.62 13.25
C GLY A 32 15.66 -13.00 13.30
N PHE A 33 15.96 -13.88 12.34
CA PHE A 33 15.56 -15.29 12.45
C PHE A 33 16.44 -16.05 13.46
N GLU A 34 15.86 -17.11 14.04
CA GLU A 34 16.61 -18.06 14.86
C GLU A 34 17.64 -18.82 13.98
N PRO A 35 18.86 -19.13 14.46
CA PRO A 35 19.91 -19.73 13.64
C PRO A 35 19.58 -21.07 12.96
N ASN A 36 18.53 -21.76 13.39
CA ASN A 36 18.06 -23.04 12.87
C ASN A 36 16.84 -22.91 11.95
N ARG A 37 16.48 -21.69 11.55
CA ARG A 37 15.31 -21.37 10.73
C ARG A 37 15.76 -20.75 9.41
N ALA A 38 16.44 -21.56 8.61
CA ALA A 38 16.84 -21.17 7.28
C ALA A 38 15.62 -21.12 6.35
N VAL A 39 15.67 -20.25 5.33
CA VAL A 39 14.71 -20.21 4.22
C VAL A 39 14.61 -21.61 3.61
N ALA A 40 13.41 -22.18 3.58
CA ALA A 40 13.11 -23.45 2.95
C ALA A 40 12.39 -23.26 1.61
N ASP A 41 11.57 -22.22 1.50
CA ASP A 41 10.88 -21.80 0.29
C ASP A 41 10.63 -20.28 0.32
N PHE A 42 10.21 -19.73 -0.82
CA PHE A 42 9.65 -18.39 -0.94
C PHE A 42 8.20 -18.51 -1.37
N GLU A 43 7.38 -17.60 -0.85
CA GLU A 43 6.02 -17.40 -1.32
C GLU A 43 6.04 -16.89 -2.79
N THR A 44 5.06 -17.28 -3.61
CA THR A 44 5.11 -17.13 -5.09
C THR A 44 3.84 -16.59 -5.77
N SER A 45 2.82 -16.22 -5.01
CA SER A 45 1.67 -15.44 -5.49
C SER A 45 2.12 -14.07 -6.01
N ALA A 46 1.28 -13.43 -6.82
CA ALA A 46 1.59 -12.17 -7.50
C ALA A 46 1.91 -11.00 -6.56
N HIS A 47 1.48 -11.09 -5.31
CA HIS A 47 1.58 -10.01 -4.33
C HIS A 47 2.34 -10.42 -3.06
N GLU A 48 2.97 -11.60 -3.02
CA GLU A 48 3.76 -12.07 -1.88
C GLU A 48 5.23 -11.57 -1.94
N SER A 49 5.55 -10.69 -2.90
CA SER A 49 6.83 -9.98 -2.96
C SER A 49 6.70 -8.65 -3.72
N TRP A 50 7.52 -7.67 -3.34
CA TRP A 50 7.57 -6.37 -4.01
C TRP A 50 8.96 -5.76 -3.96
N LEU A 51 9.35 -5.07 -5.03
CA LEU A 51 10.66 -4.43 -5.20
C LEU A 51 10.44 -2.93 -5.43
N ASN A 52 11.07 -2.09 -4.63
CA ASN A 52 11.02 -0.63 -4.83
C ASN A 52 12.14 -0.14 -5.76
N ASP A 53 12.09 1.14 -6.16
CA ASP A 53 13.06 1.74 -7.09
C ASP A 53 14.48 1.81 -6.53
N ASN A 54 14.63 1.70 -5.21
CA ASN A 54 15.91 1.64 -4.53
C ASN A 54 16.51 0.22 -4.47
N GLY A 55 15.86 -0.77 -5.09
CA GLY A 55 16.31 -2.15 -5.11
C GLY A 55 16.13 -2.89 -3.78
N VAL A 56 15.28 -2.37 -2.89
CA VAL A 56 14.90 -3.04 -1.65
C VAL A 56 13.71 -3.93 -1.93
N LEU A 57 13.81 -5.19 -1.52
CA LEU A 57 12.76 -6.21 -1.72
C LEU A 57 12.06 -6.50 -0.39
N ILE A 58 10.73 -6.57 -0.40
CA ILE A 58 9.92 -7.25 0.61
C ILE A 58 9.42 -8.58 0.05
N TYR A 59 9.40 -9.64 0.85
CA TYR A 59 8.98 -10.97 0.40
C TYR A 59 8.55 -11.89 1.54
N GLY A 60 7.64 -12.81 1.22
CA GLY A 60 7.24 -13.93 2.07
C GLY A 60 8.25 -15.09 2.03
N ILE A 61 8.42 -15.75 3.17
CA ILE A 61 9.35 -16.85 3.41
C ILE A 61 8.59 -17.99 4.08
N ASP A 62 8.75 -19.21 3.57
CA ASP A 62 8.51 -20.44 4.32
C ASP A 62 9.87 -20.93 4.86
N ALA A 63 10.07 -20.87 6.16
CA ALA A 63 11.32 -21.26 6.82
C ALA A 63 11.28 -22.71 7.30
N ALA A 64 12.45 -23.32 7.48
CA ALA A 64 12.49 -24.66 8.05
C ALA A 64 11.89 -24.71 9.47
N GLY A 65 11.12 -25.75 9.78
CA GLY A 65 10.79 -26.17 11.14
C GLY A 65 9.32 -26.51 11.36
N VAL A 66 8.67 -25.90 12.36
CA VAL A 66 7.28 -26.21 12.74
C VAL A 66 6.32 -25.30 11.97
N THR A 67 5.29 -25.90 11.37
CA THR A 67 4.22 -25.29 10.54
C THR A 67 3.36 -24.22 11.21
N THR A 68 3.70 -23.82 12.43
CA THR A 68 2.95 -22.80 13.18
C THR A 68 3.85 -21.60 13.50
N ASN A 69 5.04 -21.53 12.89
CA ASN A 69 6.00 -20.44 13.05
C ASN A 69 7.13 -20.47 12.01
N ASP A 70 6.88 -21.06 10.85
CA ASP A 70 7.78 -21.11 9.72
C ASP A 70 7.51 -20.01 8.68
N ASN A 71 6.28 -19.50 8.59
CA ASN A 71 5.99 -18.38 7.70
C ASN A 71 6.51 -17.05 8.26
N ALA A 72 7.11 -16.23 7.40
CA ALA A 72 7.65 -14.94 7.76
C ALA A 72 7.67 -13.95 6.60
N ILE A 73 7.82 -12.68 6.93
CA ILE A 73 8.04 -11.58 5.99
C ILE A 73 9.39 -10.95 6.28
N ALA A 74 10.18 -10.71 5.24
CA ALA A 74 11.44 -9.98 5.36
C ALA A 74 11.47 -8.76 4.44
N ILE A 75 12.13 -7.69 4.89
CA ILE A 75 12.56 -6.56 4.06
C ILE A 75 14.08 -6.61 3.91
N GLY A 76 14.55 -6.73 2.68
CA GLY A 76 15.95 -7.01 2.36
C GLY A 76 16.39 -8.34 2.97
N ASN A 77 17.20 -8.29 4.02
CA ASN A 77 17.62 -9.47 4.77
C ASN A 77 17.24 -9.37 6.26
N THR A 78 16.24 -8.57 6.61
CA THR A 78 15.79 -8.34 7.99
C THR A 78 14.37 -8.84 8.17
N LEU A 79 14.15 -9.65 9.20
CA LEU A 79 12.83 -10.14 9.58
C LEU A 79 11.92 -8.98 10.01
N LEU A 80 10.73 -8.90 9.41
CA LEU A 80 9.68 -7.95 9.75
C LEU A 80 8.58 -8.60 10.59
N ALA A 81 8.11 -9.77 10.17
CA ALA A 81 7.03 -10.49 10.81
C ALA A 81 7.27 -11.99 10.74
N ARG A 82 6.80 -12.74 11.74
CA ARG A 82 6.86 -14.20 11.76
C ARG A 82 5.60 -14.76 12.42
N GLU A 83 5.02 -15.78 11.81
CA GLU A 83 3.85 -16.47 12.33
C GLU A 83 4.08 -16.91 13.78
N GLY A 84 3.08 -16.64 14.63
CA GLY A 84 3.10 -16.95 16.06
C GLY A 84 4.06 -16.10 16.91
N SER A 85 4.81 -15.14 16.34
CA SER A 85 5.60 -14.18 17.12
C SER A 85 4.77 -12.95 17.51
N PRO A 86 5.19 -12.16 18.53
CA PRO A 86 4.56 -10.87 18.80
C PRO A 86 4.45 -10.02 17.53
N SER A 87 3.27 -9.46 17.30
CA SER A 87 3.01 -8.56 16.17
C SER A 87 3.39 -7.12 16.49
N LEU A 88 3.26 -6.23 15.50
CA LEU A 88 3.37 -4.79 15.71
C LEU A 88 2.16 -4.22 16.48
N VAL A 89 1.06 -4.97 16.56
CA VAL A 89 -0.13 -4.61 17.35
C VAL A 89 0.08 -5.06 18.81
N PRO A 90 0.13 -4.12 19.78
CA PRO A 90 0.43 -4.47 21.17
C PRO A 90 -0.53 -5.53 21.74
N GLY A 91 0.06 -6.62 22.24
CA GLY A 91 -0.69 -7.71 22.89
C GLY A 91 -1.27 -8.76 21.94
N ARG A 92 -1.01 -8.67 20.63
CA ARG A 92 -1.38 -9.66 19.62
C ARG A 92 -0.13 -10.31 19.06
N ASN A 93 -0.20 -11.60 18.73
CA ASN A 93 0.81 -12.23 17.89
C ASN A 93 0.36 -12.18 16.43
N TRP A 94 1.29 -12.43 15.53
CA TRP A 94 0.94 -12.72 14.15
C TRP A 94 0.20 -14.06 14.07
N GLY A 95 -0.90 -14.05 13.31
CA GLY A 95 -1.65 -15.24 12.93
C GLY A 95 -1.01 -15.91 11.74
N SER A 96 -1.83 -16.35 10.78
CA SER A 96 -1.29 -16.86 9.52
C SER A 96 -0.69 -15.71 8.71
N ILE A 97 0.55 -15.88 8.27
CA ILE A 97 1.27 -14.95 7.38
C ILE A 97 1.50 -15.61 5.99
N ALA A 98 0.89 -16.77 5.76
CA ALA A 98 0.86 -17.36 4.42
C ALA A 98 -0.07 -16.52 3.53
N SER A 99 0.32 -16.29 2.28
CA SER A 99 -0.46 -15.48 1.34
C SER A 99 -0.82 -14.08 1.80
N THR A 100 0.11 -13.45 2.52
CA THR A 100 0.08 -12.02 2.80
C THR A 100 0.38 -11.22 1.53
N GLU A 101 -0.45 -10.23 1.29
CA GLU A 101 -0.23 -9.20 0.26
C GLU A 101 0.83 -8.21 0.77
N LEU A 102 1.90 -7.98 0.00
CA LEU A 102 3.08 -7.19 0.40
C LEU A 102 3.36 -6.10 -0.61
N TYR A 103 3.50 -4.87 -0.12
CA TYR A 103 3.88 -3.71 -0.92
C TYR A 103 4.93 -2.88 -0.20
N LEU A 104 5.83 -2.25 -0.96
CA LEU A 104 6.92 -1.43 -0.44
C LEU A 104 7.05 -0.17 -1.29
N ASN A 105 6.96 0.99 -0.65
CA ASN A 105 7.18 2.27 -1.33
C ASN A 105 8.68 2.57 -1.49
N ASN A 106 9.01 3.65 -2.20
CA ASN A 106 10.39 4.02 -2.46
C ASN A 106 11.14 4.50 -1.21
N PHE A 107 10.43 4.85 -0.13
CA PHE A 107 11.03 5.18 1.17
C PHE A 107 11.31 3.97 2.06
N GLY A 108 10.98 2.76 1.61
CA GLY A 108 11.19 1.54 2.37
C GLY A 108 10.13 1.30 3.46
N VAL A 109 9.00 2.00 3.40
CA VAL A 109 7.83 1.72 4.23
C VAL A 109 6.98 0.69 3.50
N ALA A 110 6.66 -0.41 4.17
CA ALA A 110 5.82 -1.44 3.62
C ALA A 110 4.37 -1.32 4.09
N SER A 111 3.43 -1.78 3.26
CA SER A 111 2.06 -2.12 3.66
C SER A 111 1.83 -3.61 3.48
N MET A 112 1.05 -4.19 4.39
CA MET A 112 0.78 -5.63 4.42
C MET A 112 -0.67 -5.88 4.78
N SER A 113 -1.32 -6.84 4.11
CA SER A 113 -2.64 -7.39 4.46
C SER A 113 -2.48 -8.82 4.96
N THR A 114 -2.61 -9.02 6.27
CA THR A 114 -2.25 -10.26 7.00
C THR A 114 -3.22 -10.51 8.15
N ASP A 115 -3.05 -11.63 8.85
CA ASP A 115 -3.84 -11.96 10.04
C ASP A 115 -3.07 -11.81 11.36
N LEU A 116 -3.79 -11.46 12.43
CA LEU A 116 -3.36 -11.57 13.82
C LEU A 116 -3.85 -12.88 14.44
N ASP A 117 -3.20 -13.35 15.51
CA ASP A 117 -3.79 -14.43 16.30
C ASP A 117 -5.05 -13.94 17.03
N GLY A 118 -6.05 -14.80 17.21
CA GLY A 118 -7.24 -14.45 18.00
C GLY A 118 -8.57 -14.85 17.37
N ALA A 119 -9.54 -13.95 17.45
CA ALA A 119 -10.89 -14.18 16.98
C ALA A 119 -11.00 -13.80 15.50
N THR A 120 -11.75 -14.59 14.73
CA THR A 120 -12.00 -14.37 13.29
C THR A 120 -12.98 -13.24 12.99
N THR A 121 -13.05 -12.25 13.89
CA THR A 121 -13.90 -11.07 13.75
C THR A 121 -13.08 -9.79 13.92
N ASP A 122 -11.77 -9.94 14.17
CA ASP A 122 -10.82 -8.87 14.41
C ASP A 122 -9.37 -9.25 14.06
N ASP A 123 -9.18 -10.32 13.29
CA ASP A 123 -7.84 -10.86 12.99
C ASP A 123 -7.29 -10.35 11.67
N ALA A 124 -8.10 -10.19 10.62
CA ALA A 124 -7.65 -9.60 9.37
C ALA A 124 -7.28 -8.12 9.55
N ILE A 125 -6.10 -7.73 9.08
CA ILE A 125 -5.54 -6.39 9.28
C ILE A 125 -4.72 -5.92 8.08
N ILE A 126 -4.87 -4.63 7.77
CA ILE A 126 -3.95 -3.87 6.92
C ILE A 126 -3.16 -2.90 7.78
N LEU A 127 -1.84 -2.99 7.70
CA LEU A 127 -0.95 -2.13 8.48
C LEU A 127 0.31 -1.76 7.72
N LYS A 128 1.01 -0.73 8.22
CA LYS A 128 2.33 -0.31 7.75
C LYS A 128 3.43 -1.01 8.56
N SER A 129 4.65 -1.06 8.01
CA SER A 129 5.82 -1.68 8.66
C SER A 129 6.27 -1.00 9.97
N ASP A 130 5.75 0.19 10.29
CA ASP A 130 5.98 0.88 11.56
C ASP A 130 4.94 0.53 12.65
N GLY A 131 3.94 -0.30 12.32
CA GLY A 131 2.85 -0.70 13.19
C GLY A 131 1.60 0.16 13.10
N THR A 132 1.58 1.18 12.23
CA THR A 132 0.38 1.97 11.98
C THR A 132 -0.71 1.11 11.35
N ILE A 133 -1.82 0.94 12.06
CA ILE A 133 -3.01 0.24 11.57
C ILE A 133 -3.74 1.15 10.57
N VAL A 134 -3.98 0.63 9.37
CA VAL A 134 -4.75 1.30 8.32
C VAL A 134 -6.20 0.86 8.37
N ALA A 135 -6.44 -0.45 8.38
CA ALA A 135 -7.77 -1.03 8.48
C ALA A 135 -7.71 -2.36 9.25
N GLN A 136 -8.78 -2.72 9.94
CA GLN A 136 -8.88 -3.99 10.67
C GLN A 136 -10.32 -4.49 10.63
N GLU A 137 -10.51 -5.79 10.51
CA GLU A 137 -11.83 -6.40 10.62
C GLU A 137 -12.50 -5.99 11.95
N GLY A 138 -13.81 -5.77 11.91
CA GLY A 138 -14.57 -5.31 13.07
C GLY A 138 -14.43 -3.82 13.38
N PHE A 139 -13.57 -3.07 12.67
CA PHE A 139 -13.50 -1.61 12.80
C PHE A 139 -14.54 -0.93 11.91
N THR A 140 -15.04 0.22 12.38
CA THR A 140 -15.95 1.09 11.64
C THR A 140 -15.24 2.38 11.25
N LEU A 141 -15.56 2.91 10.07
CA LEU A 141 -15.13 4.23 9.61
C LEU A 141 -16.35 5.15 9.51
N PRO A 142 -16.15 6.49 9.54
CA PRO A 142 -17.25 7.43 9.34
C PRO A 142 -18.04 7.19 8.05
N SER A 143 -17.36 6.79 6.97
CA SER A 143 -17.93 6.51 5.65
C SER A 143 -18.80 5.25 5.58
N ILE A 144 -18.54 4.26 6.43
CA ILE A 144 -19.29 2.99 6.48
C ILE A 144 -20.15 2.87 7.74
N SER A 145 -20.22 3.91 8.58
CA SER A 145 -20.96 3.86 9.84
C SER A 145 -22.46 3.60 9.60
N PRO A 146 -23.11 2.70 10.37
CA PRO A 146 -22.64 2.03 11.59
C PRO A 146 -21.98 0.65 11.38
N PHE A 147 -21.66 0.30 10.13
CA PHE A 147 -21.13 -1.02 9.76
C PHE A 147 -19.64 -1.13 10.04
N THR A 148 -19.15 -2.36 10.04
CA THR A 148 -17.74 -2.70 10.30
C THR A 148 -17.19 -3.53 9.16
N PHE A 149 -15.90 -3.39 8.89
CA PHE A 149 -15.20 -4.26 7.95
C PHE A 149 -15.36 -5.73 8.32
N THR A 150 -15.49 -6.57 7.30
CA THR A 150 -15.60 -8.04 7.36
C THR A 150 -14.55 -8.75 6.52
N SER A 151 -13.97 -8.08 5.52
CA SER A 151 -12.86 -8.61 4.73
C SER A 151 -12.15 -7.50 3.96
N PHE A 152 -10.92 -7.77 3.53
CA PHE A 152 -10.14 -6.92 2.63
C PHE A 152 -9.90 -7.57 1.25
N GLY A 153 -10.62 -8.66 0.96
CA GLY A 153 -10.47 -9.39 -0.30
C GLY A 153 -9.13 -10.10 -0.43
N SER A 154 -8.72 -10.36 -1.68
CA SER A 154 -7.41 -10.91 -2.04
C SER A 154 -6.69 -10.00 -3.04
N GLY A 155 -7.05 -8.72 -3.02
CA GLY A 155 -6.46 -7.68 -3.86
C GLY A 155 -5.29 -7.01 -3.17
N PRO A 156 -4.57 -6.13 -3.89
CA PRO A 156 -3.31 -5.60 -3.42
C PRO A 156 -3.45 -4.52 -2.34
N CYS A 157 -2.70 -4.54 -1.24
CA CYS A 157 -2.64 -3.42 -0.28
C CYS A 157 -1.54 -2.41 -0.63
N LEU A 158 -1.79 -1.56 -1.63
CA LEU A 158 -0.76 -0.70 -2.23
C LEU A 158 -0.37 0.46 -1.29
N ILE A 159 0.90 0.84 -1.24
CA ILE A 159 1.38 2.01 -0.51
C ILE A 159 2.11 2.98 -1.45
N ALA A 160 1.70 4.25 -1.43
CA ALA A 160 2.37 5.31 -2.17
C ALA A 160 3.59 5.85 -1.43
N ASP A 161 4.43 6.60 -2.13
CA ASP A 161 5.56 7.39 -1.63
C ASP A 161 5.11 8.51 -0.68
N THR A 162 3.86 8.94 -0.79
CA THR A 162 3.21 9.81 0.21
C THR A 162 2.93 9.08 1.53
N GLY A 163 3.08 7.75 1.56
CA GLY A 163 2.79 6.90 2.71
C GLY A 163 1.31 6.50 2.84
N ARG A 164 0.43 6.97 1.95
CA ARG A 164 -0.98 6.61 1.92
C ARG A 164 -1.18 5.18 1.43
N VAL A 165 -2.13 4.46 2.02
CA VAL A 165 -2.39 3.05 1.71
C VAL A 165 -3.74 2.88 1.00
N TYR A 166 -3.73 2.21 -0.13
CA TYR A 166 -4.88 1.97 -0.99
C TYR A 166 -5.32 0.53 -0.83
N HIS A 167 -6.58 0.33 -0.46
CA HIS A 167 -7.07 -1.01 -0.18
C HIS A 167 -8.54 -1.20 -0.55
N TYR A 168 -8.91 -2.46 -0.83
CA TYR A 168 -10.29 -2.89 -0.92
C TYR A 168 -10.84 -3.20 0.47
N GLY A 169 -12.12 -2.93 0.68
CA GLY A 169 -12.84 -3.32 1.89
C GLY A 169 -14.26 -3.80 1.59
N ASP A 170 -14.69 -4.78 2.35
CA ASP A 170 -16.05 -5.32 2.44
C ASP A 170 -16.55 -5.11 3.89
N TRP A 171 -17.82 -4.74 4.09
CA TRP A 171 -18.39 -4.47 5.41
C TRP A 171 -19.81 -5.04 5.58
N ASN A 172 -20.27 -5.14 6.82
CA ASN A 172 -21.54 -5.80 7.15
C ASN A 172 -22.81 -4.96 6.95
N ASP A 173 -22.93 -4.21 5.84
CA ASP A 173 -24.18 -3.54 5.48
C ASP A 173 -25.26 -4.60 5.12
N PRO A 174 -26.47 -4.55 5.70
CA PRO A 174 -27.58 -5.41 5.27
C PRO A 174 -27.95 -5.25 3.78
N ASP A 175 -27.67 -4.11 3.17
CA ASP A 175 -27.75 -3.90 1.73
C ASP A 175 -26.42 -4.29 1.06
N THR A 176 -26.31 -5.57 0.69
CA THR A 176 -25.10 -6.14 0.07
C THR A 176 -24.89 -5.69 -1.39
N THR A 177 -25.49 -4.57 -1.77
CA THR A 177 -25.24 -3.94 -3.07
C THR A 177 -24.47 -2.64 -2.91
N ILE A 178 -24.15 -2.23 -1.68
CA ILE A 178 -23.37 -1.04 -1.37
C ILE A 178 -22.32 -1.34 -0.30
N ASP A 179 -21.93 -2.61 -0.13
CA ASP A 179 -21.13 -3.09 1.00
C ASP A 179 -19.64 -3.28 0.66
N THR A 180 -19.21 -2.87 -0.53
CA THR A 180 -17.81 -2.94 -0.95
C THR A 180 -17.28 -1.63 -1.51
N GLY A 181 -15.96 -1.43 -1.37
CA GLY A 181 -15.33 -0.17 -1.72
C GLY A 181 -13.82 -0.22 -1.86
N LEU A 182 -13.28 0.82 -2.48
CA LEU A 182 -11.86 1.16 -2.44
C LEU A 182 -11.65 2.33 -1.49
N PHE A 183 -10.63 2.22 -0.66
CA PHE A 183 -10.25 3.18 0.34
C PHE A 183 -8.85 3.72 0.06
N VAL A 184 -8.63 4.98 0.42
CA VAL A 184 -7.30 5.56 0.58
C VAL A 184 -7.16 5.98 2.03
N ASP A 185 -6.30 5.28 2.76
CA ASP A 185 -6.29 5.27 4.22
C ASP A 185 -7.72 5.03 4.75
N ASN A 186 -8.37 6.01 5.38
CA ASN A 186 -9.73 5.85 5.91
C ASN A 186 -10.84 6.41 5.00
N ASP A 187 -10.48 6.96 3.84
CA ASP A 187 -11.41 7.64 2.94
C ASP A 187 -11.96 6.68 1.90
N LEU A 188 -13.28 6.52 1.86
CA LEU A 188 -13.97 5.73 0.85
C LEU A 188 -14.02 6.51 -0.47
N VAL A 189 -13.24 6.09 -1.47
CA VAL A 189 -13.08 6.82 -2.73
C VAL A 189 -13.90 6.22 -3.88
N VAL A 190 -14.17 4.92 -3.82
CA VAL A 190 -15.08 4.23 -4.75
C VAL A 190 -15.95 3.28 -3.96
N GLN A 191 -17.25 3.33 -4.19
CA GLN A 191 -18.22 2.43 -3.57
C GLN A 191 -19.13 1.84 -4.65
N GLU A 192 -19.37 0.53 -4.55
CA GLU A 192 -20.31 -0.13 -5.46
C GLU A 192 -21.73 0.43 -5.32
N ASN A 193 -22.44 0.41 -6.45
CA ASN A 193 -23.74 1.03 -6.70
C ASN A 193 -23.91 2.48 -6.22
N THR A 194 -22.81 3.19 -5.97
CA THR A 194 -22.81 4.58 -5.48
C THR A 194 -21.94 5.50 -6.33
N THR A 195 -20.71 5.09 -6.63
CA THR A 195 -19.77 5.94 -7.37
C THR A 195 -20.09 6.00 -8.85
N PHE A 196 -20.25 7.20 -9.40
CA PHE A 196 -20.46 7.43 -10.84
C PHE A 196 -19.13 7.59 -11.59
N LEU A 197 -18.94 6.82 -12.66
CA LEU A 197 -17.76 6.86 -13.52
C LEU A 197 -18.11 7.49 -14.88
N PRO A 198 -17.49 8.63 -15.25
CA PRO A 198 -17.75 9.29 -16.52
C PRO A 198 -17.13 8.52 -17.71
N PHE A 199 -17.75 8.64 -18.88
CA PHE A 199 -17.21 8.08 -20.13
C PHE A 199 -16.61 9.15 -21.06
N PRO A 200 -15.60 8.79 -21.86
CA PRO A 200 -15.11 9.66 -22.93
C PRO A 200 -16.26 10.04 -23.89
N GLY A 201 -16.45 11.34 -24.13
CA GLY A 201 -17.52 11.85 -24.99
C GLY A 201 -18.85 12.15 -24.29
N GLY A 202 -18.90 12.02 -22.96
CA GLY A 202 -20.04 12.41 -22.14
C GLY A 202 -20.89 11.22 -21.66
N GLY A 203 -21.69 11.47 -20.61
CA GLY A 203 -22.37 10.42 -19.88
C GLY A 203 -21.44 9.69 -18.90
N GLY A 204 -21.87 8.52 -18.48
CA GLY A 204 -21.21 7.69 -17.48
C GLY A 204 -22.22 6.72 -16.89
N ASP A 205 -21.74 5.90 -15.97
CA ASP A 205 -22.56 4.91 -15.29
C ASP A 205 -22.03 4.69 -13.87
N VAL A 206 -22.86 4.13 -13.00
CA VAL A 206 -22.48 3.81 -11.63
C VAL A 206 -21.65 2.53 -11.62
N VAL A 207 -20.65 2.45 -10.74
CA VAL A 207 -19.91 1.21 -10.46
C VAL A 207 -20.88 0.16 -9.95
N GLY A 208 -20.96 -1.00 -10.58
CA GLY A 208 -21.76 -2.14 -10.11
C GLY A 208 -20.92 -3.23 -9.43
N THR A 209 -19.63 -3.33 -9.74
CA THR A 209 -18.70 -4.27 -9.11
C THR A 209 -17.30 -3.68 -9.11
N ILE A 210 -16.63 -3.76 -7.96
CA ILE A 210 -15.20 -3.45 -7.77
C ILE A 210 -14.45 -4.78 -7.66
N ARG A 211 -13.30 -4.91 -8.31
CA ARG A 211 -12.47 -6.11 -8.19
C ARG A 211 -11.65 -6.07 -6.88
N GLY A 212 -12.15 -6.71 -5.83
CA GLY A 212 -11.39 -6.97 -4.58
C GLY A 212 -10.47 -8.20 -4.66
N VAL A 213 -10.00 -8.56 -5.84
CA VAL A 213 -9.17 -9.74 -6.10
C VAL A 213 -7.84 -9.34 -6.75
N GLU A 214 -6.99 -10.33 -7.00
CA GLU A 214 -5.65 -10.18 -7.58
C GLU A 214 -5.64 -9.15 -8.72
N SER A 215 -4.80 -8.12 -8.59
CA SER A 215 -4.62 -7.04 -9.58
C SER A 215 -5.87 -6.18 -9.92
N GLY A 216 -6.85 -6.06 -9.02
CA GLY A 216 -8.05 -5.23 -9.25
C GLY A 216 -7.81 -3.72 -9.39
N TYR A 217 -6.66 -3.23 -8.91
CA TYR A 217 -6.23 -1.84 -9.06
C TYR A 217 -4.71 -1.69 -8.97
N ALA A 218 -4.21 -0.55 -9.44
CA ALA A 218 -2.79 -0.16 -9.40
C ALA A 218 -2.67 1.34 -9.11
N ILE A 219 -1.59 1.77 -8.46
CA ILE A 219 -1.34 3.18 -8.16
C ILE A 219 -0.04 3.65 -8.80
N SER A 220 0.06 4.96 -9.07
CA SER A 220 1.35 5.59 -9.32
C SER A 220 2.14 5.72 -8.01
N ASP A 221 3.47 5.75 -8.10
CA ASP A 221 4.35 5.80 -6.92
C ASP A 221 3.98 6.96 -5.99
N ASN A 222 3.67 8.12 -6.55
CA ASN A 222 3.25 9.30 -5.79
C ASN A 222 1.80 9.27 -5.25
N GLY A 223 1.02 8.23 -5.56
CA GLY A 223 -0.39 8.13 -5.17
C GLY A 223 -1.35 9.09 -5.88
N ARG A 224 -0.89 9.91 -6.83
CA ARG A 224 -1.77 10.83 -7.58
C ARG A 224 -2.77 10.09 -8.46
N TYR A 225 -2.39 8.94 -8.98
CA TYR A 225 -3.20 8.19 -9.92
C TYR A 225 -3.47 6.80 -9.39
N MET A 226 -4.72 6.35 -9.56
CA MET A 226 -5.09 4.95 -9.41
C MET A 226 -5.82 4.49 -10.66
N ILE A 227 -5.45 3.34 -11.20
CA ILE A 227 -6.24 2.66 -12.22
C ILE A 227 -7.02 1.55 -11.52
N ILE A 228 -8.32 1.47 -11.76
CA ILE A 228 -9.19 0.42 -11.22
C ILE A 228 -9.81 -0.38 -12.35
N GLU A 229 -10.00 -1.67 -12.14
CA GLU A 229 -10.93 -2.50 -12.92
C GLU A 229 -12.31 -2.50 -12.25
N ALA A 230 -13.36 -2.23 -13.03
CA ALA A 230 -14.73 -2.25 -12.53
C ALA A 230 -15.73 -2.72 -13.60
N ILE A 231 -16.89 -3.19 -13.14
CA ILE A 231 -18.05 -3.40 -14.00
C ILE A 231 -19.11 -2.37 -13.62
N THR A 232 -19.66 -1.62 -14.57
CA THR A 232 -20.75 -0.66 -14.29
C THR A 232 -22.12 -1.33 -14.19
N THR A 233 -23.13 -0.65 -13.65
CA THR A 233 -24.49 -1.21 -13.52
C THR A 233 -25.16 -1.55 -14.86
N GLY A 234 -24.75 -0.88 -15.94
CA GLY A 234 -25.09 -1.17 -17.34
C GLY A 234 -24.30 -2.32 -17.97
N GLY A 235 -23.39 -2.96 -17.22
CA GLY A 235 -22.61 -4.12 -17.66
C GLY A 235 -21.36 -3.79 -18.47
N ILE A 236 -20.86 -2.55 -18.41
CA ILE A 236 -19.59 -2.18 -19.06
C ILE A 236 -18.45 -2.62 -18.15
N ASP A 237 -17.64 -3.55 -18.65
CA ASP A 237 -16.39 -4.01 -18.02
C ASP A 237 -15.22 -3.19 -18.58
N GLY A 238 -14.46 -2.54 -17.71
CA GLY A 238 -13.44 -1.59 -18.14
C GLY A 238 -12.42 -1.20 -17.07
N ALA A 239 -11.56 -0.25 -17.45
CA ALA A 239 -10.59 0.36 -16.55
C ALA A 239 -10.76 1.88 -16.51
N TRP A 240 -10.67 2.45 -15.32
CA TRP A 240 -10.79 3.90 -15.10
C TRP A 240 -9.58 4.42 -14.36
N LEU A 241 -9.09 5.59 -14.80
CA LEU A 241 -8.06 6.36 -14.11
C LEU A 241 -8.74 7.33 -13.15
N LEU A 242 -8.46 7.16 -11.87
CA LEU A 242 -8.79 8.10 -10.82
C LEU A 242 -7.58 9.02 -10.60
N GLU A 243 -7.85 10.31 -10.45
CA GLU A 243 -6.86 11.31 -10.11
C GLU A 243 -7.18 11.86 -8.72
N PHE A 244 -6.27 11.64 -7.79
CA PHE A 244 -6.27 12.24 -6.46
C PHE A 244 -5.51 13.54 -6.54
N LEU A 245 -6.21 14.64 -6.29
CA LEU A 245 -5.53 15.89 -6.01
C LEU A 245 -4.85 15.77 -4.64
N PRO A 246 -3.70 16.42 -4.41
CA PRO A 246 -3.11 16.50 -3.08
C PRO A 246 -4.19 16.96 -2.11
N GLU A 247 -4.54 16.09 -1.16
CA GLU A 247 -5.76 16.28 -0.35
C GLU A 247 -5.70 17.56 0.45
N CYS A 248 -4.50 17.99 0.80
CA CYS A 248 -4.23 19.34 1.27
C CYS A 248 -2.71 19.50 1.49
N PRO A 249 -2.12 20.66 1.13
CA PRO A 249 -0.70 20.92 1.30
C PRO A 249 -0.37 21.42 2.73
N ASP A 250 -0.75 20.65 3.75
CA ASP A 250 -0.34 20.81 5.15
C ASP A 250 0.77 19.78 5.43
N PHE A 251 2.01 20.24 5.42
CA PHE A 251 3.20 19.40 5.48
C PHE A 251 3.77 19.25 6.89
N ASP A 252 3.26 20.04 7.85
CA ASP A 252 3.64 20.00 9.25
C ASP A 252 2.55 19.42 10.19
N ASP A 253 1.48 18.90 9.60
CA ASP A 253 0.33 18.27 10.27
C ASP A 253 -0.33 19.19 11.30
N SER A 254 -0.36 20.51 11.02
CA SER A 254 -0.93 21.50 11.94
C SER A 254 -2.47 21.57 11.89
N GLY A 255 -3.08 20.94 10.89
CA GLY A 255 -4.50 20.99 10.57
C GLY A 255 -4.89 22.21 9.73
N PHE A 256 -3.92 22.94 9.17
CA PHE A 256 -4.14 24.14 8.36
C PHE A 256 -3.06 24.28 7.30
N VAL A 257 -3.44 24.74 6.11
CA VAL A 257 -2.46 25.21 5.11
C VAL A 257 -2.04 26.62 5.47
N ASP A 258 -0.87 26.82 6.04
CA ASP A 258 -0.44 28.12 6.54
C ASP A 258 1.01 28.51 6.18
N LEU A 259 1.56 29.47 6.93
CA LEU A 259 2.92 29.97 6.69
C LEU A 259 3.99 28.90 6.93
N ALA A 260 3.75 27.90 7.77
CA ALA A 260 4.67 26.78 7.99
C ALA A 260 4.78 25.94 6.72
N ASP A 261 3.67 25.63 6.07
CA ASP A 261 3.66 24.87 4.80
C ASP A 261 4.27 25.65 3.66
N LEU A 262 3.94 26.94 3.58
CA LEU A 262 4.57 27.84 2.63
C LEU A 262 6.08 27.90 2.85
N ALA A 263 6.54 27.95 4.11
CA ALA A 263 7.96 27.92 4.43
C ALA A 263 8.60 26.59 4.02
N GLY A 264 7.88 25.47 4.16
CA GLY A 264 8.25 24.16 3.62
C GLY A 264 8.54 24.23 2.13
N ILE A 265 7.55 24.63 1.31
CA ILE A 265 7.73 24.78 -0.15
C ILE A 265 8.88 25.72 -0.48
N LEU A 266 8.97 26.88 0.19
CA LEU A 266 10.03 27.85 -0.08
C LEU A 266 11.43 27.34 0.28
N ALA A 267 11.55 26.44 1.27
CA ALA A 267 12.82 25.82 1.64
C ALA A 267 13.31 24.82 0.57
N ALA A 268 12.39 24.12 -0.10
CA ALA A 268 12.69 23.20 -1.20
C ALA A 268 12.53 23.84 -2.59
N PHE A 269 12.19 25.12 -2.70
CA PHE A 269 11.87 25.74 -3.98
C PHE A 269 13.05 25.71 -4.97
N GLY A 270 12.77 25.20 -6.16
CA GLY A 270 13.71 24.98 -7.24
C GLY A 270 14.49 23.67 -7.15
N GLN A 271 14.33 22.88 -6.07
CA GLN A 271 14.94 21.57 -5.91
C GLN A 271 14.26 20.52 -6.79
N ASP A 272 15.05 19.63 -7.40
CA ASP A 272 14.56 18.47 -8.15
C ASP A 272 14.85 17.15 -7.42
N SER A 273 14.19 16.08 -7.85
CA SER A 273 14.28 14.73 -7.25
C SER A 273 15.68 14.15 -7.10
N THR A 274 16.70 14.72 -7.75
CA THR A 274 18.10 14.29 -7.62
C THR A 274 18.88 15.04 -6.55
N GLN A 275 18.28 16.06 -5.93
CA GLN A 275 18.97 16.99 -5.02
C GLN A 275 18.65 16.68 -3.55
N PRO A 276 19.63 16.76 -2.62
CA PRO A 276 19.42 16.44 -1.19
C PRO A 276 18.41 17.32 -0.45
N GLY A 277 17.97 18.43 -1.03
CA GLY A 277 16.96 19.33 -0.45
C GLY A 277 15.56 19.12 -1.00
N TYR A 278 15.36 18.14 -1.89
CA TYR A 278 14.04 17.79 -2.41
C TYR A 278 13.25 16.99 -1.38
N ASP A 279 12.01 17.41 -1.14
CA ASP A 279 11.01 16.70 -0.36
C ASP A 279 9.82 16.44 -1.29
N PRO A 280 9.53 15.18 -1.65
CA PRO A 280 8.46 14.85 -2.59
C PRO A 280 7.07 15.19 -2.07
N ARG A 281 6.91 15.42 -0.76
CA ARG A 281 5.64 15.92 -0.22
C ARG A 281 5.33 17.33 -0.70
N LEU A 282 6.37 18.11 -1.01
CA LEU A 282 6.27 19.52 -1.43
C LEU A 282 6.09 19.69 -2.95
N ASP A 283 6.25 18.62 -3.73
CA ASP A 283 6.04 18.56 -5.18
C ASP A 283 4.58 18.15 -5.46
N LEU A 284 3.67 19.09 -5.25
CA LEU A 284 2.21 18.92 -5.29
C LEU A 284 1.69 18.48 -6.66
N ASP A 285 2.36 18.85 -7.74
CA ASP A 285 2.00 18.37 -9.08
C ASP A 285 2.81 17.15 -9.52
N PHE A 286 3.77 16.72 -8.70
CA PHE A 286 4.67 15.59 -8.92
C PHE A 286 5.44 15.69 -10.24
N SER A 287 5.86 16.88 -10.61
CA SER A 287 6.70 17.11 -11.80
C SER A 287 8.14 16.60 -11.64
N GLY A 288 8.50 16.14 -10.44
CA GLY A 288 9.86 15.77 -10.05
C GLY A 288 10.67 16.97 -9.58
N ARG A 289 10.01 18.11 -9.31
CA ARG A 289 10.62 19.38 -8.93
C ARG A 289 9.64 20.23 -8.13
N VAL A 290 10.12 20.81 -7.03
CA VAL A 290 9.35 21.82 -6.29
C VAL A 290 9.51 23.17 -6.98
N ASP A 291 8.47 23.69 -7.62
CA ASP A 291 8.50 24.95 -8.37
C ASP A 291 7.23 25.81 -8.21
N LEU A 292 6.99 26.69 -9.19
CA LEU A 292 5.90 27.65 -9.13
C LEU A 292 4.53 26.98 -9.21
N ALA A 293 4.42 25.80 -9.86
CA ALA A 293 3.18 25.03 -9.91
C ALA A 293 2.79 24.57 -8.51
N ASP A 294 3.75 24.05 -7.73
CA ASP A 294 3.51 23.62 -6.35
C ASP A 294 3.18 24.79 -5.43
N LEU A 295 3.95 25.88 -5.55
CA LEU A 295 3.64 27.10 -4.82
C LEU A 295 2.22 27.61 -5.14
N ALA A 296 1.79 27.56 -6.40
CA ALA A 296 0.43 27.94 -6.78
C ALA A 296 -0.62 26.96 -6.22
N GLY A 297 -0.31 25.66 -6.21
CA GLY A 297 -1.12 24.62 -5.57
C GLY A 297 -1.35 24.90 -4.09
N LEU A 298 -0.28 25.16 -3.34
CA LEU A 298 -0.35 25.55 -1.93
C LEU A 298 -1.14 26.84 -1.73
N LEU A 299 -0.81 27.89 -2.49
CA LEU A 299 -1.47 29.18 -2.35
C LEU A 299 -2.97 29.13 -2.70
N SER A 300 -3.41 28.15 -3.50
CA SER A 300 -4.83 27.93 -3.77
C SER A 300 -5.61 27.40 -2.56
N GLN A 301 -4.92 26.78 -1.61
CA GLN A 301 -5.47 26.24 -0.36
C GLN A 301 -5.09 27.06 0.88
N PHE A 302 -4.28 28.11 0.73
CA PHE A 302 -3.73 28.86 1.86
C PHE A 302 -4.81 29.47 2.77
N GLY A 303 -4.69 29.19 4.07
CA GLY A 303 -5.62 29.55 5.11
C GLY A 303 -6.81 28.60 5.27
N ASN A 304 -6.92 27.55 4.44
CA ASN A 304 -7.95 26.54 4.60
C ASN A 304 -7.55 25.55 5.70
N PRO A 305 -8.51 25.05 6.49
CA PRO A 305 -8.27 23.90 7.36
C PRO A 305 -7.95 22.67 6.52
N CYS A 306 -7.04 21.87 7.04
CA CYS A 306 -6.62 20.59 6.50
C CYS A 306 -7.15 19.50 7.43
N PRO A 307 -8.20 18.77 7.05
CA PRO A 307 -8.77 17.72 7.90
C PRO A 307 -7.86 16.50 8.04
#